data_AF-A0A970Z2A5-F1
#
_entry.id   AF-A0A970Z2A5-F1
#
_cell.length_a   1.000
_cell.length_b   1.000
_cell.length_c   1.000
_cell.angle_alpha   90.00
_cell.angle_beta   90.00
_cell.angle_gamma   90.00
#
_symmetry.space_group_name_H-M   'P 1'
#
loop_
_entity.id
_entity.type
_entity.pdbx_description
1 polymer ?
#
loop_
_entity_poly.entity_id
_entity_poly.type
_entity_poly.pdbx_seq_one_letter_code
_entity_poly.pdbx_strand_id
1 'polypeptide(L)'
;ESFRRFIADTKETEELFMVVDEEMKMMAQICTDGGRITGPYLKQMAHLTHTEYLLDGRAEADPRDVLRATMFAPTVTGSPMENACTVIRRHEPGGRGYYSGVLALVEREGDGRRMPRRPGHVDPEVAAGPESLDAPILIRAAHLADDGTVTVSAGATLVRHSDPVSEVAETTAKASGMLAALGLRPRREVRETPLLADLPGVRDALEARNESLAAFWLSPQERRPDPELVGREVLVVDAEDMWTQMLAHQLRHLGLDARVVRWEAATPDDVGEPDLVLFGPGPGDPADDDPRMSRLRELIGARLAAGGPLLAVCLSHQVLSGMAGLEIAKLPAPNQGVQIEVDLWGTPARIGFYNTFVAQPGPARLERAGAEVVLEVAAHSQHGVVALRGPGVATIQGHAESVLSRDGLVALHAMIRHVLGLDR
;
A
#
# COMPACT_ATOMS: atom_id res chain seq x y z
N GLU A 1 19.03 25.93 5.95
CA GLU A 1 18.57 25.34 7.22
C GLU A 1 17.18 24.72 7.07
N SER A 2 16.15 25.49 6.70
CA SER A 2 14.77 24.97 6.46
C SER A 2 14.72 23.74 5.54
N PHE A 3 15.44 23.73 4.42
CA PHE A 3 15.50 22.56 3.53
C PHE A 3 16.14 21.31 4.16
N ARG A 4 17.20 21.47 4.96
CA ARG A 4 17.82 20.32 5.66
C ARG A 4 16.88 19.73 6.70
N ARG A 5 16.06 20.57 7.35
CA ARG A 5 15.00 20.13 8.27
C ARG A 5 13.95 19.31 7.54
N PHE A 6 13.51 19.75 6.37
CA PHE A 6 12.58 19.01 5.50
C PHE A 6 13.12 17.63 5.10
N ILE A 7 14.38 17.52 4.69
CA ILE A 7 14.98 16.22 4.32
C ILE A 7 15.12 15.27 5.52
N ALA A 8 15.30 15.79 6.72
CA ALA A 8 15.40 14.99 7.95
C ALA A 8 14.04 14.78 8.65
N ASP A 9 12.94 15.26 8.08
CA ASP A 9 11.63 15.24 8.74
C ASP A 9 11.01 13.83 8.68
N THR A 10 10.70 13.28 9.86
CA THR A 10 10.07 11.97 10.01
C THR A 10 8.66 11.95 9.44
N LYS A 11 7.86 13.00 9.63
CA LYS A 11 6.48 13.09 9.11
C LYS A 11 6.50 13.07 7.58
N GLU A 12 7.40 13.84 6.97
CA GLU A 12 7.53 13.87 5.49
C GLU A 12 8.03 12.52 4.93
N THR A 13 8.89 11.82 5.67
CA THR A 13 9.39 10.50 5.28
C THR A 13 8.30 9.43 5.42
N GLU A 14 7.56 9.41 6.53
CA GLU A 14 6.43 8.51 6.74
C GLU A 14 5.32 8.74 5.70
N GLU A 15 4.99 10.01 5.41
CA GLU A 15 4.01 10.36 4.37
C GLU A 15 4.41 9.80 3.00
N LEU A 16 5.68 9.96 2.63
CA LEU A 16 6.20 9.43 1.37
C LEU A 16 6.12 7.89 1.32
N PHE A 17 6.47 7.20 2.40
CA PHE A 17 6.43 5.73 2.40
C PHE A 17 5.00 5.19 2.33
N MET A 18 4.04 5.83 3.01
CA MET A 18 2.64 5.44 2.92
C MET A 18 2.14 5.52 1.47
N VAL A 19 2.41 6.61 0.75
CA VAL A 19 1.96 6.72 -0.64
C VAL A 19 2.68 5.73 -1.57
N VAL A 20 3.96 5.41 -1.30
CA VAL A 20 4.68 4.37 -2.05
C VAL A 20 4.04 3.00 -1.85
N ASP A 21 3.67 2.63 -0.62
CA ASP A 21 2.94 1.39 -0.36
C ASP A 21 1.62 1.33 -1.16
N GLU A 22 0.86 2.42 -1.17
CA GLU A 22 -0.42 2.48 -1.89
C GLU A 22 -0.27 2.39 -3.41
N GLU A 23 0.73 3.05 -3.98
CA GLU A 23 1.03 2.91 -5.41
C GLU A 23 1.60 1.52 -5.73
N MET A 24 2.32 0.90 -4.79
CA MET A 24 2.78 -0.49 -4.93
C MET A 24 1.63 -1.50 -4.95
N LYS A 25 0.51 -1.26 -4.26
CA LYS A 25 -0.71 -2.07 -4.40
C LYS A 25 -1.24 -2.04 -5.83
N MET A 26 -1.27 -0.86 -6.45
CA MET A 26 -1.67 -0.71 -7.86
C MET A 26 -0.69 -1.40 -8.79
N MET A 27 0.62 -1.21 -8.58
CA MET A 27 1.66 -1.88 -9.36
C MET A 27 1.56 -3.39 -9.27
N ALA A 28 1.33 -3.95 -8.08
CA ALA A 28 1.16 -5.39 -7.89
C ALA A 28 -0.10 -5.95 -8.57
N GLN A 29 -1.13 -5.12 -8.80
CA GLN A 29 -2.31 -5.52 -9.55
C GLN A 29 -2.06 -5.54 -11.07
N ILE A 30 -1.34 -4.55 -11.60
CA ILE A 30 -1.20 -4.34 -13.05
C ILE A 30 0.06 -4.99 -13.65
N CYS A 31 1.13 -5.13 -12.87
CA CYS A 31 2.41 -5.65 -13.34
C CYS A 31 2.55 -7.14 -13.09
N THR A 32 2.97 -7.89 -14.11
CA THR A 32 3.11 -9.36 -14.06
C THR A 32 4.19 -9.83 -13.11
N ASP A 33 5.26 -9.03 -12.98
CA ASP A 33 6.41 -9.30 -12.12
C ASP A 33 6.44 -8.37 -10.90
N GLY A 34 5.31 -7.75 -10.57
CA GLY A 34 5.21 -6.73 -9.54
C GLY A 34 5.86 -5.40 -9.94
N GLY A 35 6.09 -4.54 -8.94
CA GLY A 35 6.72 -3.23 -9.12
C GLY A 35 8.02 -3.10 -8.35
N ARG A 36 8.97 -2.34 -8.88
CA ARG A 36 10.21 -1.96 -8.21
C ARG A 36 10.16 -0.48 -7.86
N ILE A 37 10.67 -0.12 -6.68
CA ILE A 37 10.85 1.27 -6.26
C ILE A 37 12.30 1.73 -6.52
N THR A 38 12.46 2.94 -7.05
CA THR A 38 13.76 3.61 -7.22
C THR A 38 13.69 5.04 -6.70
N GLY A 39 14.78 5.52 -6.11
CA GLY A 39 14.82 6.81 -5.40
C GLY A 39 15.27 6.67 -3.95
N PRO A 40 14.89 7.59 -3.05
CA PRO A 40 14.06 8.77 -3.30
C PRO A 40 14.83 9.89 -4.03
N TYR A 41 14.11 10.66 -4.84
CA TYR A 41 14.60 11.81 -5.59
C TYR A 41 14.02 13.12 -5.08
N LEU A 42 14.59 14.24 -5.53
CA LEU A 42 14.04 15.57 -5.27
C LEU A 42 13.45 16.19 -6.54
N LYS A 43 12.19 16.60 -6.43
CA LYS A 43 11.47 17.33 -7.47
C LYS A 43 11.37 18.81 -7.13
N GLN A 44 12.33 19.59 -7.60
CA GLN A 44 12.36 21.04 -7.39
C GLN A 44 11.40 21.74 -8.37
N MET A 45 10.45 22.51 -7.83
CA MET A 45 9.51 23.34 -8.58
C MET A 45 9.70 24.83 -8.25
N ALA A 46 8.97 25.71 -8.96
CA ALA A 46 9.10 27.16 -8.78
C ALA A 46 8.74 27.66 -7.36
N HIS A 47 7.81 26.99 -6.66
CA HIS A 47 7.29 27.44 -5.37
C HIS A 47 7.47 26.44 -4.21
N LEU A 48 7.90 25.21 -4.50
CA LEU A 48 8.05 24.14 -3.52
C LEU A 48 9.00 23.06 -4.05
N THR A 49 9.40 22.12 -3.20
CA THR A 49 10.18 20.93 -3.57
C THR A 49 9.50 19.71 -2.97
N HIS A 50 9.40 18.63 -3.73
CA HIS A 50 8.89 17.34 -3.25
C HIS A 50 10.02 16.32 -3.15
N THR A 51 9.87 15.34 -2.28
CA THR A 51 10.57 14.05 -2.36
C THR A 51 9.68 13.06 -3.11
N GLU A 52 10.23 12.27 -4.02
CA GLU A 52 9.47 11.31 -4.83
C GLU A 52 10.22 9.97 -4.95
N TYR A 53 9.49 8.87 -5.04
CA TYR A 53 10.00 7.62 -5.60
C TYR A 53 9.47 7.45 -7.02
N LEU A 54 10.18 6.66 -7.82
CA LEU A 54 9.70 6.18 -9.10
C LEU A 54 9.41 4.69 -8.98
N LEU A 55 8.25 4.28 -9.49
CA LEU A 55 7.82 2.90 -9.52
C LEU A 55 7.87 2.41 -10.96
N ASP A 56 8.54 1.29 -11.19
CA ASP A 56 8.65 0.68 -12.52
C ASP A 56 8.34 -0.81 -12.49
N GLY A 57 7.75 -1.32 -13.56
CA GLY A 57 7.35 -2.72 -13.66
C GLY A 57 6.91 -3.06 -15.08
N ARG A 58 6.82 -4.36 -15.37
CA ARG A 58 6.34 -4.86 -16.66
C ARG A 58 4.85 -5.19 -16.55
N ALA A 59 4.05 -4.66 -17.47
CA ALA A 59 2.64 -4.98 -17.61
C ALA A 59 2.36 -5.47 -19.04
N GLU A 60 1.43 -6.42 -19.16
CA GLU A 60 0.94 -6.91 -20.46
C GLU A 60 -0.51 -6.46 -20.73
N ALA A 61 -1.12 -5.75 -19.78
CA ALA A 61 -2.46 -5.23 -19.87
C ALA A 61 -2.56 -4.11 -20.92
N ASP A 62 -3.75 -3.98 -21.51
CA ASP A 62 -4.09 -2.88 -22.41
C ASP A 62 -3.95 -1.53 -21.68
N PRO A 63 -3.39 -0.48 -22.30
CA PRO A 63 -3.26 0.84 -21.66
C PRO A 63 -4.58 1.40 -21.10
N ARG A 64 -5.73 1.03 -21.67
CA ARG A 64 -7.06 1.43 -21.19
C ARG A 64 -7.42 0.71 -19.89
N ASP A 65 -7.01 -0.54 -19.75
CA ASP A 65 -7.21 -1.33 -18.53
C ASP A 65 -6.26 -0.87 -17.43
N VAL A 66 -5.00 -0.56 -17.78
CA VAL A 66 -4.05 0.11 -16.87
C VAL A 66 -4.65 1.40 -16.34
N LEU A 67 -5.09 2.30 -17.23
CA LEU A 67 -5.71 3.56 -16.83
C LEU A 67 -6.93 3.35 -15.93
N ARG A 68 -7.78 2.35 -16.22
CA ARG A 68 -8.95 2.03 -15.40
C ARG A 68 -8.57 1.53 -14.01
N ALA A 69 -7.58 0.65 -13.92
CA ALA A 69 -7.12 0.07 -12.66
C ALA A 69 -6.39 1.09 -11.77
N THR A 70 -5.74 2.09 -12.37
CA THR A 70 -4.98 3.11 -11.63
C THR A 70 -5.77 4.40 -11.35
N MET A 71 -7.08 4.43 -11.64
CA MET A 71 -7.94 5.57 -11.32
C MET A 71 -8.41 5.48 -9.86
N PHE A 72 -8.03 6.40 -8.97
CA PHE A 72 -7.06 7.50 -9.14
C PHE A 72 -5.89 7.32 -8.17
N ALA A 73 -4.76 7.96 -8.46
CA ALA A 73 -3.57 7.84 -7.63
C ALA A 73 -3.86 8.18 -6.15
N PRO A 74 -3.35 7.39 -5.19
CA PRO A 74 -3.62 7.55 -3.75
C PRO A 74 -3.14 8.92 -3.23
N THR A 75 -2.13 9.50 -3.87
CA THR A 75 -1.60 10.85 -3.60
C THR A 75 -2.64 11.97 -3.74
N VAL A 76 -3.75 11.73 -4.44
CA VAL A 76 -4.83 12.72 -4.64
C VAL A 76 -6.19 12.24 -4.15
N THR A 77 -6.28 11.03 -3.60
CA THR A 77 -7.50 10.45 -3.03
C THR A 77 -7.29 10.07 -1.57
N GLY A 78 -6.52 9.01 -1.32
CA GLY A 78 -6.20 8.45 -0.01
C GLY A 78 -6.18 6.92 -0.05
N SER A 79 -6.15 6.30 1.13
CA SER A 79 -6.13 4.84 1.30
C SER A 79 -6.95 4.38 2.52
N PRO A 80 -7.55 3.16 2.46
CA PRO A 80 -7.74 2.34 1.25
C PRO A 80 -8.65 3.05 0.24
N MET A 81 -8.47 2.83 -1.07
CA MET A 81 -9.05 3.67 -2.14
C MET A 81 -10.57 3.85 -2.02
N GLU A 82 -11.33 2.75 -1.86
CA GLU A 82 -12.79 2.78 -1.77
C GLU A 82 -13.27 3.55 -0.53
N ASN A 83 -12.63 3.33 0.61
CA ASN A 83 -12.90 4.06 1.84
C ASN A 83 -12.51 5.54 1.71
N ALA A 84 -11.38 5.86 1.07
CA ALA A 84 -10.95 7.23 0.81
C ALA A 84 -11.95 7.99 -0.05
N CYS A 85 -12.50 7.37 -1.10
CA CYS A 85 -13.59 7.94 -1.90
C CYS A 85 -14.84 8.20 -1.06
N THR A 86 -15.18 7.30 -0.12
CA THR A 86 -16.30 7.48 0.81
C THR A 86 -16.08 8.65 1.76
N VAL A 87 -14.86 8.80 2.31
CA VAL A 87 -14.47 9.93 3.16
C VAL A 87 -14.52 11.24 2.38
N ILE A 88 -13.96 11.28 1.17
CA ILE A 88 -14.02 12.44 0.27
C ILE A 88 -15.47 12.87 0.05
N ARG A 89 -16.35 11.93 -0.33
CA ARG A 89 -17.77 12.21 -0.54
C ARG A 89 -18.47 12.77 0.70
N ARG A 90 -18.06 12.33 1.90
CA ARG A 90 -18.65 12.79 3.16
C ARG A 90 -18.23 14.23 3.49
N HIS A 91 -17.02 14.64 3.13
CA HIS A 91 -16.42 15.90 3.58
C HIS A 91 -16.32 16.98 2.49
N GLU A 92 -16.38 16.63 1.20
CA GLU A 92 -16.40 17.60 0.11
C GLU A 92 -17.86 17.94 -0.29
N PRO A 93 -18.25 19.23 -0.29
CA PRO A 93 -19.64 19.63 -0.54
C PRO A 93 -20.05 19.59 -2.02
N GLY A 94 -19.12 19.34 -2.94
CA GLY A 94 -19.36 19.32 -4.38
C GLY A 94 -18.47 18.30 -5.09
N GLY A 95 -18.80 18.00 -6.34
CA GLY A 95 -17.98 17.10 -7.17
C GLY A 95 -16.64 17.74 -7.55
N ARG A 96 -15.61 16.91 -7.74
CA ARG A 96 -14.24 17.36 -8.09
C ARG A 96 -14.07 17.81 -9.54
N GLY A 97 -15.03 17.53 -10.42
CA GLY A 97 -14.83 17.71 -11.86
C GLY A 97 -13.62 16.89 -12.32
N TYR A 98 -12.63 17.55 -12.91
CA TYR A 98 -11.37 16.92 -13.35
C TYR A 98 -10.24 16.96 -12.30
N TYR A 99 -10.43 17.63 -11.16
CA TYR A 99 -9.42 17.62 -10.09
C TYR A 99 -9.18 16.19 -9.60
N SER A 100 -7.93 15.80 -9.40
CA SER A 100 -7.47 14.42 -9.13
C SER A 100 -7.66 13.42 -10.28
N GLY A 101 -8.22 13.85 -11.41
CA GLY A 101 -8.38 13.04 -12.61
C GLY A 101 -7.06 12.82 -13.36
N VAL A 102 -7.17 12.31 -14.59
CA VAL A 102 -6.02 12.01 -15.45
C VAL A 102 -6.23 12.65 -16.82
N LEU A 103 -5.19 13.29 -17.36
CA LEU A 103 -5.14 13.70 -18.77
C LEU A 103 -4.27 12.72 -19.53
N ALA A 104 -4.89 11.71 -20.13
CA ALA A 104 -4.17 10.62 -20.80
C ALA A 104 -4.02 10.89 -22.30
N LEU A 105 -2.78 10.76 -22.79
CA LEU A 105 -2.45 10.69 -24.20
C LEU A 105 -2.06 9.26 -24.55
N VAL A 106 -2.85 8.64 -25.43
CA VAL A 106 -2.63 7.29 -25.94
C VAL A 106 -2.22 7.40 -27.41
N GLU A 107 -1.06 6.85 -27.76
CA GLU A 107 -0.55 6.81 -29.14
C GLU A 107 -0.37 5.37 -29.59
N ARG A 108 -0.55 5.11 -30.89
CA ARG A 108 -0.32 3.80 -31.52
C ARG A 108 0.91 3.85 -32.43
N GLU A 109 1.64 2.74 -32.47
CA GLU A 109 2.77 2.57 -33.39
C GLU A 109 2.27 2.68 -34.84
N GLY A 110 2.78 3.68 -35.58
CA GLY A 110 2.33 4.03 -36.93
C GLY A 110 1.83 5.46 -37.11
N ASP A 111 1.50 6.18 -36.03
CA ASP A 111 0.98 7.56 -36.10
C ASP A 111 2.05 8.64 -36.37
N GLY A 112 3.30 8.23 -36.63
CA GLY A 112 4.41 9.11 -37.02
C GLY A 112 4.88 10.07 -35.92
N ARG A 113 4.29 10.02 -34.72
CA ARG A 113 4.67 10.77 -33.53
C ARG A 113 5.09 9.74 -32.49
N ARG A 114 6.35 9.79 -32.08
CA ARG A 114 6.86 9.00 -30.96
C ARG A 114 7.12 10.00 -29.85
N MET A 115 6.55 9.79 -28.67
CA MET A 115 6.82 10.63 -27.51
C MET A 115 8.32 10.87 -27.32
N PRO A 116 8.77 12.14 -27.16
CA PRO A 116 10.16 12.40 -26.81
C PRO A 116 10.46 11.75 -25.45
N ARG A 117 11.48 10.89 -25.42
CA ARG A 117 11.96 10.22 -24.22
C ARG A 117 12.29 11.26 -23.14
N ARG A 118 11.80 11.08 -21.91
CA ARG A 118 12.16 11.98 -20.80
C ARG A 118 13.68 11.93 -20.55
N PRO A 119 14.38 13.07 -20.51
CA PRO A 119 15.80 13.10 -20.15
C PRO A 119 16.02 12.52 -18.75
N GLY A 120 16.96 11.58 -18.61
CA GLY A 120 17.31 10.96 -17.33
C GLY A 120 16.45 9.75 -16.93
N HIS A 121 15.48 9.34 -17.74
CA HIS A 121 14.83 8.04 -17.60
C HIS A 121 15.70 6.98 -18.30
N VAL A 122 16.24 6.03 -17.53
CA VAL A 122 16.95 4.88 -18.08
C VAL A 122 15.86 3.86 -18.41
N ASP A 123 15.40 3.84 -19.65
CA ASP A 123 14.59 2.72 -20.12
C ASP A 123 15.47 1.46 -20.02
N PRO A 124 15.06 0.40 -19.30
CA PRO A 124 15.56 -0.91 -19.65
C PRO A 124 15.27 -1.14 -21.14
N GLU A 125 16.10 -1.90 -21.86
CA GLU A 125 15.90 -2.25 -23.28
C GLU A 125 14.61 -3.06 -23.49
N VAL A 126 13.45 -2.47 -23.23
CA VAL A 126 12.14 -3.08 -23.44
C VAL A 126 11.68 -2.61 -24.81
N ALA A 127 11.50 -3.57 -25.72
CA ALA A 127 10.88 -3.31 -27.01
C ALA A 127 9.55 -2.59 -26.77
N ALA A 128 9.39 -1.41 -27.35
CA ALA A 128 8.15 -0.65 -27.21
C ALA A 128 6.98 -1.50 -27.72
N GLY A 129 5.93 -1.61 -26.91
CA GLY A 129 4.68 -2.21 -27.36
C GLY A 129 4.02 -1.37 -28.47
N PRO A 130 2.94 -1.88 -29.08
CA PRO A 130 2.24 -1.20 -30.17
C PRO A 130 1.53 0.10 -29.73
N GLU A 131 1.48 0.38 -28.43
CA GLU A 131 0.79 1.53 -27.83
C GLU A 131 1.66 2.17 -26.74
N SER A 132 1.55 3.50 -26.57
CA SER A 132 2.17 4.24 -25.46
C SER A 132 1.14 5.11 -24.74
N LEU A 133 1.31 5.25 -23.42
CA LEU A 133 0.46 6.04 -22.53
C LEU A 133 1.30 7.08 -21.76
N ASP A 134 0.98 8.37 -21.91
CA ASP A 134 1.45 9.44 -21.02
C ASP A 134 0.24 10.04 -20.30
N ALA A 135 0.20 9.93 -18.98
CA ALA A 135 -1.00 10.12 -18.19
C ALA A 135 -0.74 10.93 -16.89
N PRO A 136 -0.43 12.23 -16.99
CA PRO A 136 -0.29 13.09 -15.82
C PRO A 136 -1.57 13.20 -15.00
N ILE A 137 -1.40 13.24 -13.67
CA ILE A 137 -2.45 13.57 -12.71
C ILE A 137 -2.87 15.05 -12.89
N LEU A 138 -4.17 15.30 -12.95
CA LEU A 138 -4.76 16.64 -13.06
C LEU A 138 -4.79 17.35 -11.70
N ILE A 139 -3.62 17.85 -11.30
CA ILE A 139 -3.41 18.78 -10.20
C ILE A 139 -2.65 20.02 -10.70
N ARG A 140 -2.65 21.09 -9.90
CA ARG A 140 -2.03 22.38 -10.29
C ARG A 140 -2.59 22.91 -11.61
N ALA A 141 -3.89 22.70 -11.83
CA ALA A 141 -4.65 23.08 -13.03
C ALA A 141 -5.70 24.14 -12.69
N ALA A 142 -6.14 24.89 -13.71
CA ALA A 142 -7.31 25.76 -13.64
C ALA A 142 -8.39 25.24 -14.58
N HIS A 143 -9.64 25.23 -14.13
CA HIS A 143 -10.80 24.85 -14.93
C HIS A 143 -11.61 26.10 -15.26
N LEU A 144 -11.84 26.35 -16.56
CA LEU A 144 -12.63 27.46 -17.07
C LEU A 144 -13.99 26.94 -17.52
N ALA A 145 -15.06 27.43 -16.90
CA ALA A 145 -16.43 27.15 -17.32
C ALA A 145 -16.87 28.10 -18.46
N ASP A 146 -17.92 27.71 -19.18
CA ASP A 146 -18.48 28.48 -20.30
C ASP A 146 -18.96 29.89 -19.91
N ASP A 147 -19.32 30.09 -18.64
CA ASP A 147 -19.72 31.40 -18.09
C ASP A 147 -18.55 32.31 -17.70
N GLY A 148 -17.31 31.85 -17.92
CA GLY A 148 -16.09 32.57 -17.57
C GLY A 148 -15.58 32.31 -16.15
N THR A 149 -16.25 31.49 -15.35
CA THR A 149 -15.79 31.12 -14.00
C THR A 149 -14.50 30.29 -14.08
N VAL A 150 -13.48 30.69 -13.33
CA VAL A 150 -12.21 29.94 -13.20
C VAL A 150 -12.09 29.32 -11.81
N THR A 151 -11.93 28.00 -11.77
CA THR A 151 -11.71 27.23 -10.53
C THR A 151 -10.28 26.70 -10.47
N VAL A 152 -9.58 26.95 -9.37
CA VAL A 152 -8.25 26.39 -9.08
C VAL A 152 -8.36 25.55 -7.80
N SER A 153 -8.19 24.24 -7.94
CA SER A 153 -8.28 23.29 -6.84
C SER A 153 -6.90 22.91 -6.30
N ALA A 154 -6.78 22.79 -4.99
CA ALA A 154 -5.60 22.29 -4.31
C ALA A 154 -6.00 21.52 -3.05
N GLY A 155 -5.26 20.46 -2.74
CA GLY A 155 -5.43 19.64 -1.55
C GLY A 155 -4.07 19.23 -0.95
N ALA A 156 -4.13 18.64 0.24
CA ALA A 156 -2.99 18.14 0.97
C ALA A 156 -3.30 16.73 1.49
N THR A 157 -2.25 15.92 1.68
CA THR A 157 -2.37 14.58 2.23
C THR A 157 -2.59 14.70 3.73
N LEU A 158 -3.74 14.26 4.23
CA LEU A 158 -4.02 14.30 5.67
C LEU A 158 -3.54 13.01 6.31
N VAL A 159 -2.63 13.12 7.29
CA VAL A 159 -2.10 12.00 8.07
C VAL A 159 -2.39 12.21 9.56
N ARG A 160 -2.15 11.18 10.39
CA ARG A 160 -2.46 11.21 11.83
C ARG A 160 -1.81 12.36 12.60
N HIS A 161 -0.67 12.87 12.10
CA HIS A 161 0.10 13.96 12.68
C HIS A 161 -0.07 15.30 11.96
N SER A 162 -1.01 15.40 11.00
CA SER A 162 -1.25 16.63 10.27
C SER A 162 -1.68 17.78 11.20
N ASP A 163 -1.09 18.95 10.98
CA ASP A 163 -1.48 20.20 11.63
C ASP A 163 -2.41 20.99 10.67
N PRO A 164 -3.67 21.26 11.05
CA PRO A 164 -4.63 21.91 10.14
C PRO A 164 -4.16 23.26 9.57
N VAL A 165 -3.38 24.04 10.33
CA VAL A 165 -2.85 25.34 9.86
C VAL A 165 -1.76 25.12 8.82
N SER A 166 -0.91 24.12 9.04
CA SER A 166 0.14 23.73 8.09
C SER A 166 -0.44 23.20 6.78
N GLU A 167 -1.50 22.38 6.84
CA GLU A 167 -2.16 21.87 5.62
C GLU A 167 -2.82 22.99 4.79
N VAL A 168 -3.39 24.02 5.45
CA VAL A 168 -3.90 25.22 4.76
C VAL A 168 -2.75 26.01 4.11
N ALA A 169 -1.60 26.13 4.78
CA ALA A 169 -0.43 26.77 4.20
C ALA A 169 0.08 25.99 2.97
N GLU A 170 0.09 24.65 3.04
CA GLU A 170 0.49 23.78 1.94
C GLU A 170 -0.43 23.92 0.72
N THR A 171 -1.75 23.86 0.90
CA THR A 171 -2.71 24.04 -0.20
C THR A 171 -2.54 25.42 -0.87
N THR A 172 -2.31 26.47 -0.08
CA THR A 172 -1.99 27.82 -0.59
C THR A 172 -0.70 27.82 -1.42
N ALA A 173 0.36 27.16 -0.94
CA ALA A 173 1.62 27.03 -1.66
C ALA A 173 1.43 26.27 -2.99
N LYS A 174 0.68 25.17 -2.98
CA LYS A 174 0.36 24.36 -4.16
C LYS A 174 -0.43 25.14 -5.21
N ALA A 175 -1.39 25.98 -4.81
CA ALA A 175 -2.16 26.83 -5.73
C ALA A 175 -1.37 28.04 -6.28
N SER A 176 -0.30 28.45 -5.60
CA SER A 176 0.42 29.71 -5.87
C SER A 176 0.90 29.85 -7.31
N GLY A 177 1.42 28.77 -7.91
CA GLY A 177 1.92 28.79 -9.28
C GLY A 177 0.82 29.11 -10.30
N MET A 178 -0.35 28.47 -10.16
CA MET A 178 -1.48 28.70 -11.06
C MET A 178 -2.07 30.11 -10.87
N LEU A 179 -2.22 30.55 -9.61
CA LEU A 179 -2.71 31.90 -9.31
C LEU A 179 -1.77 32.99 -9.86
N ALA A 180 -0.46 32.77 -9.82
CA ALA A 180 0.52 33.69 -10.42
C ALA A 180 0.48 33.69 -11.96
N ALA A 181 0.21 32.54 -12.59
CA ALA A 181 0.03 32.45 -14.03
C ALA A 181 -1.21 33.26 -14.50
N LEU A 182 -2.30 33.17 -13.73
CA LEU A 182 -3.55 33.94 -13.94
C LEU A 182 -3.46 35.43 -13.58
N GLY A 183 -2.32 35.90 -13.05
CA GLY A 183 -2.15 37.30 -12.65
C GLY A 183 -2.82 37.69 -11.33
N LEU A 184 -3.32 36.71 -10.56
CA LEU A 184 -3.94 36.91 -9.25
C LEU A 184 -2.91 36.98 -8.11
N ARG A 185 -1.65 36.63 -8.40
CA ARG A 185 -0.51 36.76 -7.48
C ARG A 185 0.75 37.25 -8.21
N PRO A 186 1.70 37.88 -7.50
CA PRO A 186 2.99 38.24 -8.07
C PRO A 186 3.70 37.03 -8.65
N ARG A 187 4.21 37.15 -9.87
CA ARG A 187 5.08 36.14 -10.47
C ARG A 187 6.43 36.16 -9.75
N ARG A 188 6.96 34.98 -9.44
CA ARG A 188 8.32 34.86 -8.88
C ARG A 188 9.35 35.21 -9.95
N GLU A 189 10.33 36.03 -9.61
CA GLU A 189 11.49 36.24 -10.47
C GLU A 189 12.24 34.92 -10.66
N VAL A 190 12.48 34.56 -11.92
CA VAL A 190 13.34 33.41 -12.25
C VAL A 190 14.77 33.78 -11.87
N ARG A 191 15.33 33.07 -10.89
CA ARG A 191 16.74 33.18 -10.50
C ARG A 191 17.39 31.82 -10.68
N GLU A 192 18.64 31.80 -11.12
CA GLU A 192 19.46 30.59 -11.06
C GLU A 192 19.50 30.12 -9.61
N THR A 193 18.84 29.00 -9.35
CA THR A 193 18.75 28.40 -8.02
C THR A 193 19.62 27.16 -8.05
N PRO A 194 20.53 26.95 -7.08
CA PRO A 194 21.31 25.72 -7.04
C PRO A 194 20.37 24.50 -7.01
N LEU A 195 20.79 23.42 -7.67
CA LEU A 195 20.08 22.15 -7.60
C LEU A 195 20.19 21.64 -6.16
N LEU A 196 19.05 21.55 -5.46
CA LEU A 196 19.02 21.16 -4.06
C LEU A 196 19.60 19.74 -3.83
N ALA A 197 19.51 18.87 -4.83
CA ALA A 197 20.07 17.52 -4.81
C ALA A 197 21.62 17.49 -4.76
N ASP A 198 22.29 18.56 -5.22
CA ASP A 198 23.76 18.64 -5.23
C ASP A 198 24.33 19.24 -3.93
N LEU A 199 23.46 19.64 -2.99
CA LEU A 199 23.91 20.15 -1.71
C LEU A 199 24.57 19.02 -0.89
N PRO A 200 25.68 19.30 -0.18
CA PRO A 200 26.39 18.28 0.60
C PRO A 200 25.49 17.56 1.61
N GLY A 201 25.56 16.23 1.61
CA GLY A 201 24.83 15.32 2.52
C GLY A 201 23.37 15.06 2.15
N VAL A 202 22.81 15.71 1.11
CA VAL A 202 21.42 15.49 0.70
C VAL A 202 21.23 14.13 0.06
N ARG A 203 22.15 13.73 -0.83
CA ARG A 203 22.12 12.41 -1.47
C ARG A 203 22.20 11.30 -0.43
N ASP A 204 23.19 11.37 0.47
CA ASP A 204 23.37 10.37 1.53
C ASP A 204 22.12 10.29 2.44
N ALA A 205 21.52 11.43 2.78
CA ALA A 205 20.30 11.46 3.59
C ALA A 205 19.08 10.86 2.88
N LEU A 206 18.98 11.01 1.55
CA LEU A 206 17.95 10.37 0.74
C LEU A 206 18.19 8.87 0.62
N GLU A 207 19.42 8.45 0.33
CA GLU A 207 19.80 7.04 0.19
C GLU A 207 19.62 6.26 1.51
N ALA A 208 19.95 6.88 2.65
CA ALA A 208 19.75 6.28 3.97
C ALA A 208 18.29 5.93 4.27
N ARG A 209 17.31 6.58 3.62
CA ARG A 209 15.89 6.24 3.76
C ARG A 209 15.57 4.83 3.25
N ASN A 210 16.34 4.30 2.31
CA ASN A 210 16.12 2.96 1.78
C ASN A 210 16.57 1.85 2.74
N GLU A 211 17.40 2.15 3.74
CA GLU A 211 17.94 1.15 4.68
C GLU A 211 16.87 0.50 5.57
N SER A 212 15.75 1.20 5.78
CA SER A 212 14.60 0.70 6.52
C SER A 212 13.59 -0.05 5.63
N LEU A 213 13.69 0.04 4.31
CA LEU A 213 12.69 -0.54 3.40
C LEU A 213 12.96 -2.04 3.13
N ALA A 214 11.93 -2.73 2.67
CA ALA A 214 12.02 -4.11 2.22
C ALA A 214 12.87 -4.22 0.95
N ALA A 215 13.96 -4.98 1.03
CA ALA A 215 14.87 -5.20 -0.10
C ALA A 215 14.16 -5.83 -1.32
N PHE A 216 13.07 -6.57 -1.08
CA PHE A 216 12.22 -7.17 -2.10
C PHE A 216 11.68 -6.14 -3.10
N TRP A 217 11.26 -4.97 -2.63
CA TRP A 217 10.69 -3.93 -3.50
C TRP A 217 11.75 -3.00 -4.10
N LEU A 218 12.97 -2.98 -3.54
CA LEU A 218 14.11 -2.20 -4.05
C LEU A 218 14.87 -2.91 -5.19
N SER A 219 14.67 -4.21 -5.35
CA SER A 219 15.42 -5.05 -6.29
C SER A 219 14.51 -5.62 -7.37
N PRO A 220 15.06 -5.99 -8.55
CA PRO A 220 14.33 -6.82 -9.51
C PRO A 220 13.85 -8.13 -8.86
N GLN A 221 12.56 -8.46 -9.01
CA GLN A 221 11.89 -9.57 -8.34
C GLN A 221 11.93 -10.87 -9.17
N GLU A 222 13.12 -11.25 -9.64
CA GLU A 222 13.31 -12.53 -10.35
C GLU A 222 12.76 -13.69 -9.49
N ARG A 223 12.01 -14.62 -10.11
CA ARG A 223 11.39 -15.74 -9.38
C ARG A 223 12.45 -16.58 -8.67
N ARG A 224 12.32 -16.70 -7.34
CA ARG A 224 13.14 -17.57 -6.48
C ARG A 224 12.21 -18.48 -5.67
N PRO A 225 11.55 -19.45 -6.32
CA PRO A 225 10.53 -20.25 -5.66
C PRO A 225 11.14 -21.17 -4.60
N ASP A 226 10.41 -21.38 -3.51
CA ASP A 226 10.67 -22.48 -2.60
C ASP A 226 10.16 -23.78 -3.25
N PRO A 227 11.03 -24.78 -3.50
CA PRO A 227 10.64 -26.02 -4.17
C PRO A 227 9.48 -26.76 -3.50
N GLU A 228 9.29 -26.62 -2.19
CA GLU A 228 8.21 -27.29 -1.44
C GLU A 228 6.86 -26.55 -1.54
N LEU A 229 6.88 -25.31 -2.04
CA LEU A 229 5.71 -24.45 -2.23
C LEU A 229 5.23 -24.40 -3.68
N VAL A 230 6.05 -24.83 -4.64
CA VAL A 230 5.74 -24.76 -6.07
C VAL A 230 4.40 -25.43 -6.40
N GLY A 231 3.50 -24.66 -7.01
CA GLY A 231 2.23 -25.15 -7.54
C GLY A 231 1.14 -25.39 -6.50
N ARG A 232 1.39 -25.08 -5.22
CA ARG A 232 0.34 -25.11 -4.19
C ARG A 232 -0.67 -24.00 -4.43
N GLU A 233 -1.95 -24.34 -4.37
CA GLU A 233 -3.03 -23.38 -4.63
C GLU A 233 -3.31 -22.52 -3.39
N VAL A 234 -3.34 -21.19 -3.59
CA VAL A 234 -3.65 -20.23 -2.55
C VAL A 234 -4.84 -19.38 -2.95
N LEU A 235 -5.88 -19.38 -2.13
CA LEU A 235 -6.94 -18.39 -2.20
C LEU A 235 -6.64 -17.24 -1.26
N VAL A 236 -6.50 -16.04 -1.82
CA VAL A 236 -6.41 -14.78 -1.07
C VAL A 236 -7.78 -14.13 -1.03
N VAL A 237 -8.36 -13.97 0.16
CA VAL A 237 -9.64 -13.28 0.35
C VAL A 237 -9.37 -11.79 0.59
N ASP A 238 -9.79 -10.95 -0.34
CA ASP A 238 -9.66 -9.49 -0.27
C ASP A 238 -10.81 -8.86 0.52
N ALA A 239 -10.48 -8.22 1.63
CA ALA A 239 -11.44 -7.55 2.50
C ALA A 239 -11.48 -6.04 2.25
N GLU A 240 -11.46 -5.62 0.98
CA GLU A 240 -11.51 -4.21 0.54
C GLU A 240 -10.20 -3.45 0.75
N ASP A 241 -9.07 -4.14 0.69
CA ASP A 241 -7.75 -3.52 0.69
C ASP A 241 -6.74 -4.28 -0.19
N MET A 242 -6.26 -3.57 -1.21
CA MET A 242 -5.41 -4.11 -2.27
C MET A 242 -3.99 -4.50 -1.82
N TRP A 243 -3.66 -4.40 -0.54
CA TRP A 243 -2.56 -5.16 0.06
C TRP A 243 -2.55 -6.64 -0.37
N THR A 244 -3.73 -7.22 -0.61
CA THR A 244 -3.88 -8.57 -1.16
C THR A 244 -3.16 -8.78 -2.50
N GLN A 245 -3.01 -7.74 -3.33
CA GLN A 245 -2.28 -7.84 -4.59
C GLN A 245 -0.78 -7.95 -4.33
N MET A 246 -0.25 -7.20 -3.35
CA MET A 246 1.14 -7.32 -2.92
C MET A 246 1.43 -8.68 -2.26
N LEU A 247 0.50 -9.16 -1.42
CA LEU A 247 0.57 -10.51 -0.85
C LEU A 247 0.55 -11.59 -1.94
N ALA A 248 -0.39 -11.52 -2.88
CA ALA A 248 -0.47 -12.47 -4.00
C ALA A 248 0.80 -12.46 -4.85
N HIS A 249 1.40 -11.30 -5.07
CA HIS A 249 2.69 -11.20 -5.77
C HIS A 249 3.83 -11.89 -5.00
N GLN A 250 3.97 -11.63 -3.71
CA GLN A 250 4.97 -12.30 -2.87
C GLN A 250 4.74 -13.83 -2.80
N LEU A 251 3.48 -14.27 -2.72
CA LEU A 251 3.13 -15.69 -2.77
C LEU A 251 3.57 -16.34 -4.09
N ARG A 252 3.30 -15.69 -5.23
CA ARG A 252 3.75 -16.17 -6.56
C ARG A 252 5.27 -16.17 -6.70
N HIS A 253 5.94 -15.17 -6.11
CA HIS A 253 7.41 -15.13 -6.06
C HIS A 253 7.98 -16.33 -5.30
N LEU A 254 7.33 -16.75 -4.21
CA LEU A 254 7.69 -17.95 -3.43
C LEU A 254 7.30 -19.27 -4.12
N GLY A 255 6.58 -19.22 -5.25
CA GLY A 255 6.23 -20.38 -6.08
C GLY A 255 4.78 -20.87 -5.98
N LEU A 256 3.96 -20.25 -5.12
CA LEU A 256 2.56 -20.64 -4.96
C LEU A 256 1.68 -20.10 -6.11
N ASP A 257 0.59 -20.79 -6.41
CA ASP A 257 -0.43 -20.33 -7.36
C ASP A 257 -1.52 -19.55 -6.62
N ALA A 258 -1.33 -18.23 -6.52
CA ALA A 258 -2.21 -17.35 -5.76
C ALA A 258 -3.27 -16.69 -6.64
N ARG A 259 -4.55 -16.87 -6.26
CA ARG A 259 -5.70 -16.14 -6.81
C ARG A 259 -6.34 -15.24 -5.75
N VAL A 260 -6.71 -14.03 -6.13
CA VAL A 260 -7.39 -13.07 -5.24
C VAL A 260 -8.89 -13.07 -5.53
N VAL A 261 -9.72 -13.19 -4.50
CA VAL A 261 -11.18 -13.10 -4.60
C VAL A 261 -11.68 -12.13 -3.55
N ARG A 262 -12.57 -11.21 -3.95
CA ARG A 262 -13.22 -10.27 -3.05
C ARG A 262 -14.12 -10.99 -2.03
N TRP A 263 -14.16 -10.47 -0.81
CA TRP A 263 -14.92 -11.04 0.30
C TRP A 263 -16.41 -11.21 -0.01
N GLU A 264 -16.99 -10.31 -0.81
CA GLU A 264 -18.40 -10.39 -1.21
C GLU A 264 -18.69 -11.61 -2.11
N ALA A 265 -17.70 -11.99 -2.92
CA ALA A 265 -17.80 -13.07 -3.90
C ALA A 265 -17.35 -14.43 -3.33
N ALA A 266 -16.49 -14.43 -2.31
CA ALA A 266 -16.00 -15.65 -1.68
C ALA A 266 -17.12 -16.36 -0.88
N THR A 267 -17.22 -17.67 -1.07
CA THR A 267 -18.16 -18.55 -0.38
C THR A 267 -17.44 -19.54 0.56
N PRO A 268 -18.16 -20.13 1.53
CA PRO A 268 -17.61 -21.20 2.37
C PRO A 268 -17.02 -22.39 1.60
N ASP A 269 -17.58 -22.71 0.42
CA ASP A 269 -17.07 -23.79 -0.42
C ASP A 269 -15.72 -23.40 -1.06
N ASP A 270 -15.58 -22.15 -1.53
CA ASP A 270 -14.34 -21.65 -2.14
C ASP A 270 -13.13 -21.74 -1.20
N VAL A 271 -13.34 -21.57 0.11
CA VAL A 271 -12.28 -21.63 1.12
C VAL A 271 -11.98 -23.06 1.59
N GLY A 272 -12.83 -24.04 1.26
CA GLY A 272 -12.62 -25.44 1.64
C GLY A 272 -11.55 -26.15 0.81
N GLU A 273 -11.48 -25.85 -0.48
CA GLU A 273 -10.68 -26.61 -1.46
C GLU A 273 -9.16 -26.32 -1.49
N PRO A 274 -8.68 -25.06 -1.35
CA PRO A 274 -7.26 -24.73 -1.58
C PRO A 274 -6.29 -25.33 -0.56
N ASP A 275 -5.02 -25.49 -0.94
CA ASP A 275 -3.93 -25.90 -0.04
C ASP A 275 -3.74 -24.88 1.11
N LEU A 276 -3.90 -23.60 0.81
CA LEU A 276 -3.82 -22.49 1.77
C LEU A 276 -4.89 -21.45 1.48
N VAL A 277 -5.51 -20.91 2.53
CA VAL A 277 -6.33 -19.70 2.42
C VAL A 277 -5.67 -18.57 3.20
N LEU A 278 -5.44 -17.44 2.52
CA LEU A 278 -4.96 -16.22 3.14
C LEU A 278 -6.12 -15.23 3.25
N PHE A 279 -6.53 -14.93 4.48
CA PHE A 279 -7.52 -13.89 4.76
C PHE A 279 -6.83 -12.54 4.86
N GLY A 280 -7.12 -11.67 3.88
CA GLY A 280 -6.45 -10.40 3.69
C GLY A 280 -6.87 -9.31 4.68
N PRO A 281 -6.17 -8.16 4.63
CA PRO A 281 -6.51 -7.00 5.44
C PRO A 281 -7.71 -6.23 4.85
N GLY A 282 -8.21 -5.25 5.62
CA GLY A 282 -9.33 -4.41 5.23
C GLY A 282 -9.56 -3.25 6.20
N PRO A 283 -10.42 -2.29 5.86
CA PRO A 283 -10.83 -1.23 6.77
C PRO A 283 -11.88 -1.72 7.79
N GLY A 284 -12.20 -0.89 8.77
CA GLY A 284 -13.31 -1.09 9.71
C GLY A 284 -12.88 -1.43 11.14
N ASP A 285 -13.86 -1.47 12.04
CA ASP A 285 -13.69 -2.00 13.40
C ASP A 285 -14.04 -3.50 13.38
N PRO A 286 -13.11 -4.40 13.76
CA PRO A 286 -13.37 -5.85 13.79
C PRO A 286 -14.49 -6.25 14.78
N ALA A 287 -14.91 -5.37 15.68
CA ALA A 287 -16.02 -5.58 16.60
C ALA A 287 -17.39 -5.13 16.05
N ASP A 288 -17.42 -4.41 14.92
CA ASP A 288 -18.67 -3.90 14.34
C ASP A 288 -19.52 -5.03 13.71
N ASP A 289 -20.82 -4.73 13.54
CA ASP A 289 -21.82 -5.55 12.84
C ASP A 289 -21.79 -5.34 11.30
N ASP A 290 -20.69 -4.84 10.76
CA ASP A 290 -20.53 -4.63 9.31
C ASP A 290 -20.66 -5.97 8.54
N PRO A 291 -21.36 -6.00 7.39
CA PRO A 291 -21.49 -7.22 6.57
C PRO A 291 -20.15 -7.89 6.23
N ARG A 292 -19.08 -7.11 6.06
CA ARG A 292 -17.73 -7.61 5.83
C ARG A 292 -17.20 -8.39 7.03
N MET A 293 -17.38 -7.87 8.26
CA MET A 293 -16.96 -8.57 9.47
C MET A 293 -17.70 -9.90 9.62
N SER A 294 -19.00 -9.90 9.33
CA SER A 294 -19.83 -11.11 9.37
C SER A 294 -19.37 -12.15 8.35
N ARG A 295 -19.11 -11.73 7.10
CA ARG A 295 -18.61 -12.63 6.04
C ARG A 295 -17.20 -13.14 6.32
N LEU A 296 -16.30 -12.31 6.87
CA LEU A 296 -14.96 -12.77 7.28
C LEU A 296 -15.05 -13.84 8.37
N ARG A 297 -15.87 -13.64 9.41
CA ARG A 297 -16.09 -14.65 10.47
C ARG A 297 -16.66 -15.95 9.89
N GLU A 298 -17.60 -15.86 8.96
CA GLU A 298 -18.19 -17.01 8.26
C GLU A 298 -17.12 -17.81 7.49
N LEU A 299 -16.33 -17.14 6.64
CA LEU A 299 -15.33 -17.80 5.80
C LEU A 299 -14.16 -18.37 6.63
N ILE A 300 -13.67 -17.64 7.63
CA ILE A 300 -12.64 -18.14 8.56
C ILE A 300 -13.17 -19.36 9.32
N GLY A 301 -14.41 -19.30 9.81
CA GLY A 301 -15.08 -20.41 10.48
C GLY A 301 -15.20 -21.65 9.59
N ALA A 302 -15.59 -21.49 8.33
CA ALA A 302 -15.66 -22.58 7.36
C ALA A 302 -14.29 -23.24 7.12
N ARG A 303 -13.23 -22.43 6.95
CA ARG A 303 -11.86 -22.95 6.77
C ARG A 303 -11.37 -23.72 8.00
N LEU A 304 -11.63 -23.19 9.19
CA LEU A 304 -11.29 -23.85 10.47
C LEU A 304 -12.04 -25.18 10.63
N ALA A 305 -13.33 -25.22 10.31
CA ALA A 305 -14.14 -26.42 10.35
C ALA A 305 -13.64 -27.50 9.37
N ALA A 306 -13.21 -27.10 8.18
CA ALA A 306 -12.58 -27.98 7.19
C ALA A 306 -11.18 -28.48 7.62
N GLY A 307 -10.54 -27.83 8.61
CA GLY A 307 -9.21 -28.22 9.08
C GLY A 307 -8.09 -27.93 8.08
N GLY A 308 -8.30 -26.99 7.16
CA GLY A 308 -7.29 -26.60 6.17
C GLY A 308 -6.28 -25.58 6.73
N PRO A 309 -5.07 -25.47 6.14
CA PRO A 309 -4.11 -24.40 6.47
C PRO A 309 -4.68 -23.01 6.19
N LEU A 310 -4.45 -22.06 7.11
CA LEU A 310 -4.88 -20.67 6.93
C LEU A 310 -3.88 -19.66 7.48
N LEU A 311 -3.80 -18.51 6.81
CA LEU A 311 -3.05 -17.34 7.24
C LEU A 311 -3.99 -16.13 7.32
N ALA A 312 -3.91 -15.30 8.36
CA ALA A 312 -4.72 -14.09 8.49
C ALA A 312 -3.88 -12.83 8.71
N VAL A 313 -4.15 -11.76 7.97
CA VAL A 313 -3.37 -10.50 7.99
C VAL A 313 -4.23 -9.32 8.49
N CYS A 314 -3.67 -8.51 9.39
CA CYS A 314 -4.23 -7.26 9.92
C CYS A 314 -5.70 -7.38 10.39
N LEU A 315 -6.68 -6.92 9.62
CA LEU A 315 -8.10 -7.03 9.98
C LEU A 315 -8.52 -8.48 10.21
N SER A 316 -8.11 -9.39 9.33
CA SER A 316 -8.43 -10.81 9.47
C SER A 316 -7.69 -11.46 10.65
N HIS A 317 -6.50 -10.95 11.01
CA HIS A 317 -5.83 -11.31 12.26
C HIS A 317 -6.66 -10.88 13.47
N GLN A 318 -7.23 -9.67 13.47
CA GLN A 318 -8.07 -9.19 14.57
C GLN A 318 -9.37 -9.99 14.68
N VAL A 319 -10.03 -10.27 13.55
CA VAL A 319 -11.24 -11.11 13.52
C VAL A 319 -10.94 -12.50 14.09
N LEU A 320 -9.87 -13.16 13.63
CA LEU A 320 -9.48 -14.48 14.14
C LEU A 320 -9.05 -14.42 15.60
N SER A 321 -8.37 -13.37 16.05
CA SER A 321 -8.01 -13.17 17.46
C SER A 321 -9.24 -13.06 18.34
N GLY A 322 -10.26 -12.33 17.89
CA GLY A 322 -11.56 -12.26 18.58
C GLY A 322 -12.28 -13.61 18.63
N MET A 323 -12.26 -14.37 17.52
CA MET A 323 -12.77 -15.76 17.50
C MET A 323 -11.98 -16.67 18.45
N ALA A 324 -10.70 -16.39 18.67
CA ALA A 324 -9.83 -17.12 19.57
C ALA A 324 -10.00 -16.74 21.06
N GLY A 325 -10.94 -15.83 21.36
CA GLY A 325 -11.27 -15.38 22.71
C GLY A 325 -10.44 -14.19 23.22
N LEU A 326 -9.63 -13.55 22.36
CA LEU A 326 -8.88 -12.34 22.73
C LEU A 326 -9.76 -11.09 22.64
N GLU A 327 -9.60 -10.17 23.59
CA GLU A 327 -10.27 -8.88 23.57
C GLU A 327 -9.66 -7.98 22.48
N ILE A 328 -10.48 -7.38 21.64
CA ILE A 328 -10.04 -6.36 20.68
C ILE A 328 -10.22 -4.98 21.29
N ALA A 329 -9.15 -4.18 21.28
CA ALA A 329 -9.15 -2.84 21.82
C ALA A 329 -8.58 -1.82 20.83
N LYS A 330 -9.04 -0.58 20.94
CA LYS A 330 -8.51 0.56 20.18
C LYS A 330 -7.21 1.05 20.81
N LEU A 331 -6.20 1.29 19.99
CA LEU A 331 -4.95 1.90 20.44
C LEU A 331 -5.17 3.38 20.84
N PRO A 332 -4.47 3.89 21.87
CA PRO A 332 -4.49 5.32 22.20
C PRO A 332 -4.00 6.20 21.05
N ALA A 333 -2.99 5.72 20.31
CA ALA A 333 -2.48 6.32 19.09
C ALA A 333 -2.42 5.23 18.00
N PRO A 334 -3.01 5.44 16.81
CA PRO A 334 -3.06 4.42 15.78
C PRO A 334 -1.67 4.23 15.14
N ASN A 335 -1.38 2.97 14.79
CA ASN A 335 -0.19 2.60 14.04
C ASN A 335 -0.49 2.71 12.55
N GLN A 336 -0.43 3.91 11.97
CA GLN A 336 -0.67 4.12 10.53
C GLN A 336 0.63 4.49 9.84
N GLY A 337 1.18 3.59 9.04
CA GLY A 337 2.43 3.81 8.29
C GLY A 337 3.67 3.82 9.17
N VAL A 338 3.72 2.95 10.18
CA VAL A 338 4.86 2.86 11.10
C VAL A 338 5.55 1.52 11.00
N GLN A 339 6.89 1.53 11.03
CA GLN A 339 7.69 0.32 11.16
C GLN A 339 7.96 0.04 12.63
N ILE A 340 7.69 -1.19 13.07
CA ILE A 340 7.84 -1.61 14.45
C ILE A 340 8.74 -2.85 14.49
N GLU A 341 9.70 -2.86 15.41
CA GLU A 341 10.48 -4.05 15.74
C GLU A 341 9.65 -4.95 16.66
N VAL A 342 9.45 -6.19 16.25
CA VAL A 342 8.64 -7.18 16.96
C VAL A 342 9.41 -8.48 17.13
N ASP A 343 9.09 -9.23 18.18
CA ASP A 343 9.58 -10.59 18.37
C ASP A 343 8.53 -11.59 17.87
N LEU A 344 8.83 -12.28 16.78
CA LEU A 344 8.00 -13.36 16.24
C LEU A 344 8.51 -14.70 16.77
N TRP A 345 8.13 -15.00 18.00
CA TRP A 345 8.47 -16.24 18.70
C TRP A 345 9.99 -16.50 18.80
N GLY A 346 10.71 -15.52 19.32
CA GLY A 346 12.17 -15.53 19.46
C GLY A 346 12.93 -15.05 18.22
N THR A 347 12.23 -14.64 17.17
CA THR A 347 12.84 -14.08 15.94
C THR A 347 12.53 -12.59 15.83
N PRO A 348 13.50 -11.69 16.03
CA PRO A 348 13.31 -10.26 15.80
C PRO A 348 12.99 -9.96 14.33
N ALA A 349 12.00 -9.14 14.08
CA ALA A 349 11.60 -8.70 12.74
C ALA A 349 11.13 -7.24 12.75
N ARG A 350 11.43 -6.50 11.69
CA ARG A 350 10.85 -5.17 11.43
C ARG A 350 9.72 -5.28 10.42
N ILE A 351 8.52 -4.96 10.89
CA ILE A 351 7.26 -5.10 10.15
C ILE A 351 6.54 -3.74 10.14
N GLY A 352 5.92 -3.40 9.01
CA GLY A 352 5.05 -2.24 8.84
C GLY A 352 3.65 -2.49 9.41
N PHE A 353 3.09 -1.50 10.10
CA PHE A 353 1.77 -1.56 10.74
C PHE A 353 0.85 -0.44 10.22
N TYR A 354 -0.41 -0.81 9.97
CA TYR A 354 -1.48 0.03 9.43
C TYR A 354 -2.81 -0.25 10.15
N ASN A 355 -2.80 -0.19 11.48
CA ASN A 355 -3.91 -0.60 12.33
C ASN A 355 -4.26 0.41 13.42
N THR A 356 -5.55 0.52 13.70
CA THR A 356 -6.12 1.32 14.80
C THR A 356 -6.52 0.44 15.99
N PHE A 357 -6.88 -0.81 15.73
CA PHE A 357 -7.28 -1.80 16.72
C PHE A 357 -6.21 -2.88 16.86
N VAL A 358 -6.15 -3.51 18.02
CA VAL A 358 -5.24 -4.62 18.34
C VAL A 358 -5.94 -5.63 19.24
N ALA A 359 -5.55 -6.90 19.16
CA ALA A 359 -5.91 -7.87 20.18
C ALA A 359 -5.05 -7.68 21.44
N GLN A 360 -5.66 -7.76 22.61
CA GLN A 360 -4.97 -7.74 23.88
C GLN A 360 -4.35 -9.10 24.19
N PRO A 361 -3.14 -9.17 24.79
CA PRO A 361 -2.51 -10.43 25.12
C PRO A 361 -3.35 -11.26 26.10
N GLY A 362 -3.51 -12.54 25.81
CA GLY A 362 -4.25 -13.48 26.65
C GLY A 362 -4.18 -14.91 26.10
N PRO A 363 -4.75 -15.91 26.79
CA PRO A 363 -4.87 -17.26 26.26
C PRO A 363 -5.74 -17.27 25.00
N ALA A 364 -5.21 -17.75 23.89
CA ALA A 364 -5.92 -17.84 22.61
C ALA A 364 -6.22 -19.31 22.26
N ARG A 365 -7.49 -19.62 21.99
CA ARG A 365 -7.96 -20.98 21.67
C ARG A 365 -8.98 -20.94 20.54
N LEU A 366 -8.85 -21.83 19.56
CA LEU A 366 -9.80 -21.99 18.47
C LEU A 366 -10.28 -23.43 18.37
N GLU A 367 -11.47 -23.63 17.82
CA GLU A 367 -11.90 -24.94 17.35
C GLU A 367 -11.50 -25.12 15.88
N ARG A 368 -10.83 -26.24 15.57
CA ARG A 368 -10.38 -26.59 14.23
C ARG A 368 -10.61 -28.07 13.98
N ALA A 369 -11.32 -28.41 12.91
CA ALA A 369 -11.74 -29.79 12.60
C ALA A 369 -12.35 -30.55 13.82
N GLY A 370 -13.16 -29.85 14.64
CA GLY A 370 -13.81 -30.41 15.82
C GLY A 370 -12.88 -30.63 17.03
N ALA A 371 -11.65 -30.12 17.01
CA ALA A 371 -10.71 -30.18 18.12
C ALA A 371 -10.27 -28.78 18.57
N GLU A 372 -10.08 -28.61 19.88
CA GLU A 372 -9.51 -27.37 20.42
C GLU A 372 -8.02 -27.28 20.08
N VAL A 373 -7.60 -26.14 19.57
CA VAL A 373 -6.22 -25.79 19.27
C VAL A 373 -5.84 -24.57 20.10
N VAL A 374 -4.77 -24.71 20.89
CA VAL A 374 -4.16 -23.60 21.64
C VAL A 374 -3.18 -22.88 20.72
N LEU A 375 -3.29 -21.55 20.64
CA LEU A 375 -2.39 -20.73 19.83
C LEU A 375 -1.28 -20.14 20.70
N GLU A 376 -0.07 -20.17 20.18
CA GLU A 376 1.07 -19.43 20.74
C GLU A 376 0.98 -17.96 20.35
N VAL A 377 1.07 -17.08 21.35
CA VAL A 377 0.87 -15.64 21.20
C VAL A 377 2.22 -14.93 21.16
N ALA A 378 2.50 -14.21 20.08
CA ALA A 378 3.56 -13.21 20.04
C ALA A 378 2.95 -11.84 20.36
N ALA A 379 3.42 -11.19 21.43
CA ALA A 379 2.88 -9.93 21.91
C ALA A 379 3.98 -8.87 22.07
N HIS A 380 3.62 -7.62 21.77
CA HIS A 380 4.44 -6.45 21.98
C HIS A 380 3.83 -5.58 23.10
N SER A 381 4.68 -5.08 24.00
CA SER A 381 4.26 -4.37 25.22
C SER A 381 3.34 -3.16 24.96
N GLN A 382 3.54 -2.46 23.84
CA GLN A 382 2.78 -1.26 23.46
C GLN A 382 1.77 -1.50 22.34
N HIS A 383 1.86 -2.62 21.63
CA HIS A 383 1.12 -2.85 20.38
C HIS A 383 0.24 -4.10 20.40
N GLY A 384 0.05 -4.69 21.58
CA GLY A 384 -0.82 -5.86 21.77
C GLY A 384 -0.25 -7.12 21.12
N VAL A 385 -1.12 -8.03 20.72
CA VAL A 385 -0.74 -9.22 19.97
C VAL A 385 -0.32 -8.83 18.56
N VAL A 386 0.90 -9.24 18.18
CA VAL A 386 1.48 -8.96 16.86
C VAL A 386 1.40 -10.16 15.92
N ALA A 387 1.32 -11.38 16.47
CA ALA A 387 1.09 -12.60 15.70
C ALA A 387 0.53 -13.73 16.59
N LEU A 388 -0.15 -14.68 15.95
CA LEU A 388 -0.59 -15.96 16.55
C LEU A 388 -0.15 -17.11 15.67
N ARG A 389 0.24 -18.25 16.27
CA ARG A 389 0.48 -19.48 15.51
C ARG A 389 0.00 -20.73 16.25
N GLY A 390 -0.32 -21.76 15.48
CA GLY A 390 -0.65 -23.08 15.97
C GLY A 390 -0.76 -24.06 14.79
N PRO A 391 -1.03 -25.34 15.03
CA PRO A 391 -1.16 -26.34 13.97
C PRO A 391 -2.10 -25.90 12.83
N GLY A 392 -1.51 -25.61 11.65
CA GLY A 392 -2.23 -25.18 10.46
C GLY A 392 -2.81 -23.76 10.51
N VAL A 393 -2.41 -22.92 11.46
CA VAL A 393 -2.91 -21.55 11.63
C VAL A 393 -1.74 -20.61 11.93
N ALA A 394 -1.65 -19.51 11.18
CA ALA A 394 -0.77 -18.40 11.51
C ALA A 394 -1.48 -17.08 11.24
N THR A 395 -1.17 -16.04 12.01
CA THR A 395 -1.71 -14.70 11.76
C THR A 395 -0.68 -13.64 12.12
N ILE A 396 -0.79 -12.47 11.49
CA ILE A 396 0.07 -11.32 11.76
C ILE A 396 -0.75 -10.03 11.75
N GLN A 397 -0.53 -9.15 12.73
CA GLN A 397 -1.20 -7.85 12.83
C GLN A 397 -0.62 -6.85 11.82
N GLY A 398 0.69 -6.89 11.61
CA GLY A 398 1.36 -6.06 10.60
C GLY A 398 1.21 -6.59 9.18
N HIS A 399 1.70 -5.82 8.21
CA HIS A 399 1.64 -6.11 6.79
C HIS A 399 3.00 -6.59 6.30
N ALA A 400 3.24 -7.91 6.30
CA ALA A 400 4.51 -8.49 5.85
C ALA A 400 4.85 -8.12 4.39
N GLU A 401 3.83 -7.80 3.60
CA GLU A 401 3.93 -7.38 2.21
C GLU A 401 4.42 -5.93 2.02
N SER A 402 4.31 -5.07 3.04
CA SER A 402 4.61 -3.63 2.94
C SER A 402 6.06 -3.31 2.60
N VAL A 403 6.29 -2.18 1.92
CA VAL A 403 7.63 -1.60 1.73
C VAL A 403 8.28 -1.23 3.06
N LEU A 404 7.50 -0.97 4.09
CA LEU A 404 7.96 -0.77 5.46
C LEU A 404 8.31 -2.08 6.20
N SER A 405 8.08 -3.25 5.60
CA SER A 405 8.39 -4.53 6.24
C SER A 405 9.74 -5.06 5.77
N ARG A 406 10.82 -4.52 6.33
CA ARG A 406 12.18 -4.93 5.99
C ARG A 406 12.39 -6.44 6.03
N ASP A 407 11.83 -7.08 7.06
CA ASP A 407 11.94 -8.52 7.29
C ASP A 407 10.66 -9.28 6.87
N GLY A 408 9.78 -8.61 6.11
CA GLY A 408 8.42 -9.05 5.79
C GLY A 408 8.34 -10.32 4.95
N LEU A 409 9.05 -10.41 3.83
CA LEU A 409 9.04 -11.61 2.99
C LEU A 409 9.53 -12.86 3.75
N VAL A 410 10.55 -12.69 4.61
CA VAL A 410 11.08 -13.77 5.45
C VAL A 410 10.04 -14.22 6.48
N ALA A 411 9.38 -13.27 7.15
CA ALA A 411 8.31 -13.58 8.10
C ALA A 411 7.12 -14.28 7.42
N LEU A 412 6.68 -13.78 6.26
CA LEU A 412 5.59 -14.38 5.46
C LEU A 412 5.95 -15.80 5.04
N HIS A 413 7.14 -16.01 4.50
CA HIS A 413 7.62 -17.33 4.08
C HIS A 413 7.65 -18.33 5.25
N ALA A 414 8.17 -17.91 6.41
CA ALA A 414 8.18 -18.74 7.62
C ALA A 414 6.76 -19.12 8.07
N MET A 415 5.82 -18.17 8.08
CA MET A 415 4.43 -18.45 8.44
C MET A 415 3.74 -19.39 7.44
N ILE A 416 4.02 -19.27 6.14
CA ILE A 416 3.48 -20.18 5.12
C ILE A 416 4.00 -21.60 5.33
N ARG A 417 5.31 -21.76 5.55
CA ARG A 417 5.90 -23.07 5.82
C ARG A 417 5.31 -23.68 7.10
N HIS A 418 5.10 -22.87 8.13
CA HIS A 418 4.48 -23.30 9.38
C HIS A 418 3.07 -23.87 9.18
N VAL A 419 2.18 -23.12 8.52
CA VAL A 419 0.78 -23.55 8.36
C VAL A 419 0.64 -24.76 7.44
N LEU A 420 1.61 -24.97 6.54
CA LEU A 420 1.68 -26.14 5.67
C LEU A 420 2.40 -27.34 6.32
N GLY A 421 2.93 -27.20 7.54
CA GLY A 421 3.65 -28.27 8.24
C GLY A 421 5.01 -28.61 7.60
N LEU A 422 5.68 -27.61 7.01
CA LEU A 422 6.98 -27.74 6.32
C LEU A 422 8.17 -27.29 7.19
N ASP A 423 7.93 -26.96 8.46
CA ASP A 423 8.98 -26.65 9.43
C ASP A 423 9.73 -27.95 9.76
N ARG A 424 10.82 -28.23 9.04
CA ARG A 424 11.76 -29.34 9.32
C ARG A 424 13.04 -28.83 9.97
#